data_AF-A0A3D1FWP6-F1
#
_entry.id   AF-A0A3D1FWP6-F1
#
_cell.length_a   1.000
_cell.length_b   1.000
_cell.length_c   1.000
_cell.angle_alpha   90.00
_cell.angle_beta   90.00
_cell.angle_gamma   90.00
#
_symmetry.space_group_name_H-M   'P 1'
#
loop_
_entity.id
_entity.type
_entity.pdbx_description
1 polymer ?
#
loop_
_entity_poly.entity_id
_entity_poly.type
_entity_poly.pdbx_seq_one_letter_code
_entity_poly.pdbx_strand_id
1 'polypeptide(L)'
;ISYQISITTGDTLTFGWLGGGQWQSECSFTVTDNATGTTVYTSPAGNLMSTTSPQYTVVCTLTSNSIPCLYSSPYVEAFSGAGNGWISPTSSFNIGSLNGCWDRDSYTTYNWIKAPSANTSLASFTGPSGDHTNGGQGYLSTSAYFFAASSSSTSLITPYIDLANDSAPQVSFWYHMFGADIEKLEISIATDTAGVWTVIDSILPPTGTFVSPNSPWQQAIYPISNYVDDTVAFKFTA
;
A
#
# COMPACT_ATOMS: atom_id res chain seq x y z
N ILE A 1 -5.59 -33.86 4.09
CA ILE A 1 -4.74 -32.93 3.30
C ILE A 1 -5.20 -31.53 3.66
N SER A 2 -4.29 -30.59 3.89
CA SER A 2 -4.61 -29.19 4.19
C SER A 2 -4.12 -28.30 3.05
N TYR A 3 -4.92 -27.30 2.71
CA TYR A 3 -4.58 -26.24 1.76
C TYR A 3 -4.67 -24.92 2.48
N GLN A 4 -3.69 -24.05 2.25
CA GLN A 4 -3.66 -22.71 2.82
C GLN A 4 -4.07 -21.71 1.76
N ILE A 5 -5.02 -20.85 2.09
CA ILE A 5 -5.59 -19.85 1.19
C ILE A 5 -5.49 -18.51 1.91
N SER A 6 -4.83 -17.54 1.29
CA SER A 6 -4.80 -16.16 1.76
C SER A 6 -5.98 -15.42 1.14
N ILE A 7 -6.75 -14.71 1.96
CA ILE A 7 -7.93 -13.94 1.55
C ILE A 7 -7.88 -12.55 2.19
N THR A 8 -8.41 -11.57 1.49
CA THR A 8 -8.47 -10.16 1.88
C THR A 8 -9.90 -9.73 2.17
N THR A 9 -10.07 -8.53 2.75
CA THR A 9 -11.41 -8.00 3.03
C THR A 9 -12.15 -7.76 1.72
N GLY A 10 -13.42 -8.18 1.67
CA GLY A 10 -14.25 -8.08 0.46
C GLY A 10 -14.23 -9.34 -0.40
N ASP A 11 -13.24 -10.24 -0.20
CA ASP A 11 -13.23 -11.52 -0.88
C ASP A 11 -14.41 -12.40 -0.45
N THR A 12 -14.95 -13.13 -1.43
CA THR A 12 -15.95 -14.17 -1.19
C THR A 12 -15.32 -15.54 -1.39
N LEU A 13 -15.23 -16.30 -0.30
CA LEU A 13 -14.69 -17.65 -0.34
C LEU A 13 -15.83 -18.66 -0.41
N THR A 14 -15.73 -19.59 -1.35
CA THR A 14 -16.74 -20.63 -1.60
C THR A 14 -16.07 -22.00 -1.64
N PHE A 15 -16.49 -22.90 -0.75
CA PHE A 15 -16.05 -24.29 -0.74
C PHE A 15 -17.16 -25.19 -1.26
N GLY A 16 -16.92 -25.78 -2.43
CA GLY A 16 -17.80 -26.77 -3.05
C GLY A 16 -17.21 -28.17 -2.92
N TRP A 17 -18.07 -29.15 -2.65
CA TRP A 17 -17.68 -30.54 -2.75
C TRP A 17 -17.93 -31.04 -4.18
N LEU A 18 -16.91 -31.56 -4.84
CA LEU A 18 -17.02 -32.02 -6.25
C LEU A 18 -17.30 -33.52 -6.37
N GLY A 19 -17.48 -34.23 -5.25
CA GLY A 19 -17.69 -35.67 -5.21
C GLY A 19 -16.39 -36.49 -5.14
N GLY A 20 -16.54 -37.80 -4.99
CA GLY A 20 -15.43 -38.77 -4.90
C GLY A 20 -15.10 -39.20 -3.46
N GLY A 21 -14.98 -40.51 -3.22
CA GLY A 21 -14.77 -41.09 -1.89
C GLY A 21 -15.68 -42.29 -1.69
N GLN A 22 -15.18 -43.31 -0.99
CA GLN A 22 -15.89 -44.59 -0.80
C GLN A 22 -16.47 -44.69 0.61
N TRP A 23 -15.90 -43.96 1.59
CA TRP A 23 -16.26 -44.06 2.99
C TRP A 23 -16.67 -42.70 3.59
N GLN A 24 -17.55 -42.73 4.60
CA GLN A 24 -18.08 -41.53 5.24
C GLN A 24 -17.00 -40.65 5.90
N SER A 25 -15.86 -41.25 6.29
CA SER A 25 -14.69 -40.55 6.84
C SER A 25 -13.80 -39.87 5.78
N GLU A 26 -14.03 -40.12 4.49
CA GLU A 26 -13.19 -39.57 3.41
C GLU A 26 -13.75 -38.28 2.80
N CYS A 27 -15.02 -37.95 3.09
CA CYS A 27 -15.72 -36.82 2.49
C CYS A 27 -16.12 -35.80 3.55
N SER A 28 -15.12 -35.12 4.14
CA SER A 28 -15.33 -33.97 5.02
C SER A 28 -14.19 -32.98 4.95
N PHE A 29 -14.46 -31.73 5.32
CA PHE A 29 -13.44 -30.70 5.48
C PHE A 29 -13.77 -29.78 6.65
N THR A 30 -12.73 -29.14 7.18
CA THR A 30 -12.83 -28.06 8.16
C THR A 30 -12.15 -26.83 7.60
N VAL A 31 -12.73 -25.66 7.85
CA VAL A 31 -12.10 -24.37 7.58
C VAL A 31 -11.65 -23.82 8.93
N THR A 32 -10.38 -23.48 9.04
CA THR A 32 -9.76 -22.97 10.26
C THR A 32 -9.12 -21.64 9.96
N ASP A 33 -9.36 -20.65 10.81
CA ASP A 33 -8.63 -19.40 10.81
C ASP A 33 -7.25 -19.66 11.40
N ASN A 34 -6.19 -19.47 10.59
CA ASN A 34 -4.82 -19.71 11.03
C ASN A 34 -4.33 -18.70 12.07
N ALA A 35 -4.87 -17.48 12.08
CA ALA A 35 -4.45 -16.45 13.02
C ALA A 35 -4.96 -16.75 14.44
N THR A 36 -6.19 -17.25 14.55
CA THR A 36 -6.80 -17.57 15.86
C THR A 36 -6.75 -19.05 16.22
N GLY A 37 -6.47 -19.94 15.25
CA GLY A 37 -6.57 -21.39 15.41
C GLY A 37 -8.02 -21.89 15.51
N THR A 38 -9.01 -21.02 15.29
CA THR A 38 -10.43 -21.36 15.49
C THR A 38 -11.00 -22.03 14.24
N THR A 39 -11.68 -23.16 14.41
CA THR A 39 -12.47 -23.75 13.32
C THR A 39 -13.70 -22.90 13.05
N VAL A 40 -13.74 -22.24 11.90
CA VAL A 40 -14.85 -21.37 11.49
C VAL A 40 -15.98 -22.15 10.82
N TYR A 41 -15.68 -23.33 10.27
CA TYR A 41 -16.68 -24.21 9.68
C TYR A 41 -16.23 -25.67 9.68
N THR A 42 -17.17 -26.59 9.89
CA THR A 42 -16.99 -28.04 9.73
C THR A 42 -18.09 -28.55 8.82
N SER A 43 -17.71 -29.23 7.72
CA SER A 43 -18.68 -29.77 6.78
C SER A 43 -19.46 -30.95 7.37
N PRO A 44 -20.64 -31.29 6.83
CA PRO A 44 -21.25 -32.60 7.02
C PRO A 44 -20.31 -33.74 6.60
N ALA A 45 -20.60 -34.95 7.05
CA ALA A 45 -19.80 -36.14 6.74
C ALA A 45 -20.46 -37.02 5.66
N GLY A 46 -19.69 -37.42 4.65
CA GLY A 46 -20.07 -38.49 3.72
C GLY A 46 -21.26 -38.13 2.84
N ASN A 47 -22.30 -38.97 2.89
CA ASN A 47 -23.49 -38.88 2.04
C ASN A 47 -24.39 -37.66 2.28
N LEU A 48 -24.06 -36.83 3.26
CA LEU A 48 -24.76 -35.57 3.54
C LEU A 48 -24.16 -34.36 2.81
N MET A 49 -23.07 -34.55 2.09
CA MET A 49 -22.42 -33.51 1.28
C MET A 49 -23.12 -33.35 -0.07
N SER A 50 -23.36 -32.12 -0.51
CA SER A 50 -23.97 -31.81 -1.81
C SER A 50 -22.91 -31.43 -2.85
N THR A 51 -23.08 -31.95 -4.07
CA THR A 51 -22.26 -31.58 -5.25
C THR A 51 -22.85 -30.47 -6.09
N THR A 52 -24.09 -30.07 -5.81
CA THR A 52 -24.84 -29.09 -6.61
C THR A 52 -24.86 -27.71 -5.98
N SER A 53 -24.41 -27.59 -4.73
CA SER A 53 -24.36 -26.34 -3.99
C SER A 53 -23.08 -26.24 -3.15
N PRO A 54 -22.51 -25.05 -2.96
CA PRO A 54 -21.46 -24.83 -2.00
C PRO A 54 -21.85 -25.31 -0.60
N GLN A 55 -20.89 -25.90 0.12
CA GLN A 55 -21.07 -26.31 1.51
C GLN A 55 -20.83 -25.15 2.48
N TYR A 56 -19.93 -24.23 2.10
CA TYR A 56 -19.64 -23.05 2.88
C TYR A 56 -19.33 -21.89 1.95
N THR A 57 -20.03 -20.77 2.16
CA THR A 57 -19.75 -19.49 1.53
C THR A 57 -19.63 -18.45 2.63
N VAL A 58 -18.54 -17.69 2.62
CA VAL A 58 -18.33 -16.60 3.56
C VAL A 58 -17.80 -15.39 2.80
N VAL A 59 -18.34 -14.22 3.15
CA VAL A 59 -17.76 -12.94 2.78
C VAL A 59 -16.84 -12.55 3.91
N CYS A 60 -15.57 -12.29 3.60
CA CYS A 60 -14.63 -11.77 4.58
C CYS A 60 -15.03 -10.34 4.96
N THR A 61 -15.84 -10.27 6.02
CA THR A 61 -16.22 -9.03 6.67
C THR A 61 -15.19 -8.68 7.73
N LEU A 62 -14.92 -7.38 7.88
CA LEU A 62 -13.94 -6.87 8.81
C LEU A 62 -14.25 -7.35 10.23
N THR A 63 -13.28 -7.96 10.89
CA THR A 63 -13.32 -8.01 12.36
C THR A 63 -13.09 -6.59 12.85
N SER A 64 -13.78 -6.18 13.92
CA SER A 64 -13.94 -4.78 14.35
C SER A 64 -12.66 -3.97 14.65
N ASN A 65 -11.47 -4.55 14.43
CA ASN A 65 -10.17 -3.94 14.66
C ASN A 65 -9.27 -3.90 13.41
N SER A 66 -9.69 -4.42 12.26
CA SER A 66 -8.98 -4.15 10.99
C SER A 66 -9.62 -2.92 10.35
N ILE A 67 -8.85 -1.86 10.17
CA ILE A 67 -9.25 -0.78 9.25
C ILE A 67 -9.12 -1.39 7.85
N PRO A 68 -10.21 -1.50 7.05
CA PRO A 68 -10.07 -1.87 5.66
C PRO A 68 -9.18 -0.82 5.02
N CYS A 69 -8.02 -1.22 4.51
CA CYS A 69 -7.15 -0.36 3.73
C CYS A 69 -7.68 -0.21 2.30
N LEU A 70 -8.98 0.11 2.22
CA LEU A 70 -9.79 0.31 1.04
C LEU A 70 -10.58 1.60 1.22
N TYR A 71 -10.33 2.56 0.34
CA TYR A 71 -10.97 3.88 0.35
C TYR A 71 -11.70 4.11 -0.98
N SER A 72 -12.77 4.89 -0.99
CA SER A 72 -13.42 5.28 -2.25
C SER A 72 -12.79 6.54 -2.83
N SER A 73 -12.76 6.65 -4.16
CA SER A 73 -12.46 7.89 -4.86
C SER A 73 -13.51 8.97 -4.54
N PRO A 74 -13.12 10.25 -4.32
CA PRO A 74 -11.75 10.75 -4.25
C PRO A 74 -11.09 10.46 -2.89
N TYR A 75 -9.89 9.89 -2.94
CA TYR A 75 -9.03 9.71 -1.78
C TYR A 75 -7.94 10.78 -1.73
N VAL A 76 -7.76 11.42 -0.58
CA VAL A 76 -6.75 12.48 -0.37
C VAL A 76 -5.96 12.16 0.88
N GLU A 77 -4.63 12.11 0.75
CA GLU A 77 -3.71 11.98 1.87
C GLU A 77 -2.84 13.24 1.98
N ALA A 78 -2.84 13.84 3.17
CA ALA A 78 -2.05 15.04 3.51
C ALA A 78 -0.79 14.70 4.31
N PHE A 79 -0.57 13.41 4.59
CA PHE A 79 0.47 12.84 5.45
C PHE A 79 0.44 13.39 6.87
N SER A 80 -0.73 13.79 7.37
CA SER A 80 -0.84 14.57 8.60
C SER A 80 -1.17 13.75 9.85
N GLY A 81 -0.56 14.13 10.97
CA GLY A 81 -1.02 13.79 12.32
C GLY A 81 -0.54 12.44 12.86
N ALA A 82 0.07 12.46 14.05
CA ALA A 82 0.55 11.26 14.74
C ALA A 82 -0.57 10.26 15.08
N GLY A 83 -1.81 10.75 15.30
CA GLY A 83 -2.98 9.91 15.54
C GLY A 83 -3.37 9.02 14.35
N ASN A 84 -2.93 9.37 13.15
CA ASN A 84 -3.15 8.60 11.92
C ASN A 84 -1.93 7.72 11.56
N GLY A 85 -0.94 7.60 12.44
CA GLY A 85 0.26 6.79 12.22
C GLY A 85 1.41 7.50 11.51
N TRP A 86 1.21 8.73 11.02
CA TRP A 86 2.28 9.53 10.41
C TRP A 86 3.19 10.15 11.49
N ILE A 87 4.25 9.44 11.87
CA ILE A 87 5.19 9.88 12.92
C ILE A 87 6.57 10.01 12.29
N SER A 88 7.14 11.22 12.35
CA SER A 88 8.49 11.48 11.85
C SER A 88 9.56 10.80 12.72
N PRO A 89 10.69 10.39 12.14
CA PRO A 89 11.84 9.95 12.92
C PRO A 89 12.32 11.00 13.92
N THR A 90 12.65 10.56 15.14
CA THR A 90 13.21 11.42 16.20
C THR A 90 14.73 11.47 16.21
N SER A 91 15.37 10.52 15.55
CA SER A 91 16.81 10.43 15.40
C SER A 91 17.12 9.67 14.13
N SER A 92 18.38 9.72 13.75
CA SER A 92 18.87 8.97 12.61
C SER A 92 18.74 7.44 12.86
N PHE A 93 18.62 6.94 14.09
CA PHE A 93 18.54 5.50 14.39
C PHE A 93 17.15 4.87 14.25
N ASN A 94 16.14 5.64 13.82
CA ASN A 94 14.80 5.13 13.56
C ASN A 94 14.20 5.76 12.29
N ILE A 95 13.11 5.18 11.80
CA ILE A 95 12.43 5.62 10.56
C ILE A 95 11.01 6.14 10.82
N GLY A 96 10.68 6.42 12.08
CA GLY A 96 9.33 6.77 12.48
C GLY A 96 8.31 5.70 12.09
N SER A 97 7.05 6.10 11.96
CA SER A 97 5.96 5.24 11.46
C SER A 97 5.19 5.91 10.34
N LEU A 98 4.58 5.09 9.49
CA LEU A 98 3.60 5.52 8.50
C LEU A 98 2.19 5.11 8.96
N ASN A 99 1.17 5.63 8.30
CA ASN A 99 -0.20 5.14 8.48
C ASN A 99 -0.27 3.62 8.21
N GLY A 100 -1.09 2.90 8.99
CA GLY A 100 -1.15 1.44 8.95
C GLY A 100 -1.69 0.83 7.65
N CYS A 101 -2.22 1.64 6.73
CA CYS A 101 -2.66 1.22 5.41
C CYS A 101 -1.67 1.55 4.28
N TRP A 102 -0.53 2.14 4.63
CA TRP A 102 0.55 2.40 3.70
C TRP A 102 1.70 1.45 3.99
N ASP A 103 2.15 0.75 2.95
CA ASP A 103 3.26 -0.17 3.07
C ASP A 103 4.53 0.47 2.51
N ARG A 104 5.64 0.24 3.20
CA ARG A 104 6.97 0.61 2.72
C ARG A 104 7.89 -0.60 2.80
N ASP A 105 8.96 -0.57 2.03
CA ASP A 105 9.97 -1.62 2.08
C ASP A 105 10.56 -1.84 3.48
N SER A 106 11.19 -3.00 3.65
CA SER A 106 11.93 -3.34 4.87
C SER A 106 12.98 -2.27 5.19
N TYR A 107 13.23 -2.05 6.48
CA TYR A 107 14.17 -1.03 6.93
C TYR A 107 15.58 -1.22 6.34
N THR A 108 16.02 -0.24 5.56
CA THR A 108 17.37 -0.18 4.99
C THR A 108 18.07 1.14 5.35
N THR A 109 19.09 1.51 4.58
CA THR A 109 19.81 2.79 4.66
C THR A 109 19.14 3.90 3.84
N TYR A 110 18.10 3.57 3.06
CA TYR A 110 17.31 4.48 2.25
C TYR A 110 15.83 4.10 2.37
N ASN A 111 15.02 4.96 3.00
CA ASN A 111 13.64 4.63 3.36
C ASN A 111 12.72 5.82 3.12
N TRP A 112 11.47 5.53 2.78
CA TRP A 112 10.38 6.50 2.91
C TRP A 112 10.11 6.78 4.38
N ILE A 113 10.22 8.05 4.76
CA ILE A 113 9.96 8.56 6.11
C ILE A 113 9.02 9.75 6.07
N LYS A 114 8.28 9.95 7.17
CA LYS A 114 7.56 11.20 7.40
C LYS A 114 8.55 12.32 7.72
N ALA A 115 8.45 13.40 6.95
CA ALA A 115 9.20 14.65 7.08
C ALA A 115 8.24 15.82 7.43
N PRO A 116 8.74 16.93 7.99
CA PRO A 116 10.12 17.14 8.44
C PRO A 116 10.49 16.16 9.57
N SER A 117 11.78 15.84 9.69
CA SER A 117 12.31 14.98 10.75
C SER A 117 13.52 15.65 11.40
N ALA A 118 13.96 15.18 12.56
CA ALA A 118 15.14 15.74 13.23
C ALA A 118 16.47 15.47 12.49
N ASN A 119 16.45 14.70 11.40
CA ASN A 119 17.63 14.20 10.68
C ASN A 119 18.16 15.16 9.58
N THR A 120 18.05 16.48 9.76
CA THR A 120 18.30 17.46 8.67
C THR A 120 19.70 18.06 8.66
N SER A 121 20.76 17.25 8.80
CA SER A 121 22.14 17.76 8.82
C SER A 121 22.63 18.37 7.49
N LEU A 122 21.85 18.24 6.40
CA LEU A 122 22.19 18.72 5.04
C LEU A 122 21.17 19.70 4.44
N ALA A 123 20.32 20.34 5.26
CA ALA A 123 19.17 21.15 4.80
C ALA A 123 19.47 22.27 3.77
N SER A 124 20.74 22.64 3.55
CA SER A 124 21.12 23.63 2.52
C SER A 124 21.32 23.02 1.12
N PHE A 125 21.59 21.72 1.01
CA PHE A 125 21.83 21.00 -0.25
C PHE A 125 20.76 19.95 -0.57
N THR A 126 19.77 19.82 0.32
CA THR A 126 18.59 18.98 0.15
C THR A 126 17.36 19.81 0.42
N GLY A 127 16.20 19.37 -0.05
CA GLY A 127 14.94 20.07 0.17
C GLY A 127 13.76 19.13 0.05
N PRO A 128 12.54 19.62 0.32
CA PRO A 128 12.17 21.03 0.45
C PRO A 128 12.36 21.62 1.86
N SER A 129 12.32 22.95 1.97
CA SER A 129 12.35 23.69 3.25
C SER A 129 11.01 23.69 3.99
N GLY A 130 9.93 23.34 3.32
CA GLY A 130 8.57 23.31 3.86
C GLY A 130 7.65 22.40 3.05
N ASP A 131 6.53 22.00 3.66
CA ASP A 131 5.51 21.21 2.99
C ASP A 131 4.69 22.04 1.99
N HIS A 132 4.00 21.35 1.07
CA HIS A 132 3.16 22.01 0.08
C HIS A 132 1.86 22.58 0.68
N THR A 133 1.36 22.06 1.80
CA THR A 133 -0.01 22.31 2.29
C THR A 133 -0.18 23.60 3.09
N ASN A 134 0.72 24.59 2.94
CA ASN A 134 0.66 25.90 3.58
C ASN A 134 0.44 25.84 5.12
N GLY A 135 1.09 24.92 5.85
CA GLY A 135 0.85 24.83 7.30
C GLY A 135 1.59 23.78 8.14
N GLY A 136 2.53 22.99 7.60
CA GLY A 136 3.36 22.09 8.42
C GLY A 136 2.72 20.74 8.79
N GLN A 137 1.80 20.24 7.97
CA GLN A 137 1.26 18.87 8.04
C GLN A 137 2.33 17.83 7.61
N GLY A 138 3.31 18.27 6.82
CA GLY A 138 4.50 17.54 6.39
C GLY A 138 4.30 16.71 5.14
N TYR A 139 5.29 15.88 4.82
CA TYR A 139 5.42 15.18 3.54
C TYR A 139 6.18 13.87 3.72
N LEU A 140 6.19 13.02 2.71
CA LEU A 140 7.07 11.86 2.69
C LEU A 140 8.36 12.20 1.95
N SER A 141 9.47 11.68 2.46
CA SER A 141 10.81 11.94 1.94
C SER A 141 11.63 10.67 2.00
N THR A 142 12.56 10.54 1.06
CA THR A 142 13.69 9.62 1.14
C THR A 142 14.97 10.44 1.27
N SER A 143 15.95 9.91 2.00
CA SER A 143 17.26 10.53 2.11
C SER A 143 18.29 9.44 2.39
N ALA A 144 19.38 9.42 1.62
CA ALA A 144 20.46 8.47 1.84
C ALA A 144 21.15 8.75 3.18
N TYR A 145 21.40 7.69 3.93
CA TYR A 145 22.13 7.79 5.17
C TYR A 145 23.64 7.88 4.92
N PHE A 146 24.26 8.98 5.33
CA PHE A 146 25.64 9.36 4.96
C PHE A 146 26.74 8.31 5.28
N PHE A 147 26.47 7.37 6.21
CA PHE A 147 27.47 6.42 6.70
C PHE A 147 27.19 4.94 6.35
N ALA A 148 26.18 4.65 5.55
CA ALA A 148 25.74 3.28 5.34
C ALA A 148 25.73 2.88 3.85
N ALA A 149 25.91 1.58 3.59
CA ALA A 149 26.02 1.03 2.24
C ALA A 149 24.82 1.40 1.34
N SER A 150 25.09 1.48 0.04
CA SER A 150 24.22 2.01 -1.03
C SER A 150 22.97 1.14 -1.27
N SER A 151 21.94 1.29 -0.44
CA SER A 151 20.59 1.21 -0.98
C SER A 151 20.31 2.55 -1.65
N SER A 152 20.03 2.52 -2.95
CA SER A 152 19.67 3.71 -3.72
C SER A 152 18.20 3.71 -4.12
N SER A 153 17.40 2.74 -3.63
CA SER A 153 15.99 2.67 -3.98
C SER A 153 15.11 2.13 -2.85
N THR A 154 13.87 2.63 -2.79
CA THR A 154 12.85 2.19 -1.84
C THR A 154 11.44 2.49 -2.36
N SER A 155 10.50 1.62 -2.04
CA SER A 155 9.11 1.68 -2.46
C SER A 155 8.17 2.08 -1.33
N LEU A 156 7.11 2.78 -1.70
CA LEU A 156 5.95 3.10 -0.87
C LEU A 156 4.68 2.74 -1.65
N ILE A 157 3.81 1.96 -1.04
CA ILE A 157 2.55 1.48 -1.60
C ILE A 157 1.39 2.16 -0.86
N THR A 158 0.43 2.69 -1.61
CA THR A 158 -0.80 3.27 -1.07
C THR A 158 -1.76 2.18 -0.58
N PRO A 159 -2.78 2.54 0.22
CA PRO A 159 -3.96 1.70 0.36
C PRO A 159 -4.61 1.42 -1.00
N TYR A 160 -5.58 0.50 -1.02
CA TYR A 160 -6.47 0.34 -2.17
C TYR A 160 -7.46 1.50 -2.26
N ILE A 161 -7.73 1.94 -3.49
CA ILE A 161 -8.69 2.97 -3.84
C ILE A 161 -9.69 2.37 -4.83
N ASP A 162 -10.96 2.32 -4.43
CA ASP A 162 -12.10 1.92 -5.24
C ASP A 162 -12.51 3.08 -6.17
N LEU A 163 -12.46 2.82 -7.48
CA LEU A 163 -12.82 3.74 -8.56
C LEU A 163 -14.24 3.47 -9.11
N ALA A 164 -15.07 2.72 -8.38
CA ALA A 164 -16.45 2.46 -8.79
C ALA A 164 -17.22 3.75 -9.10
N ASN A 165 -17.80 3.80 -10.30
CA ASN A 165 -18.56 4.93 -10.85
C ASN A 165 -17.73 6.17 -11.23
N ASP A 166 -16.40 6.11 -11.20
CA ASP A 166 -15.57 7.20 -11.72
C ASP A 166 -15.61 7.21 -13.25
N SER A 167 -16.06 8.32 -13.85
CA SER A 167 -16.11 8.45 -15.31
C SER A 167 -14.78 8.87 -15.96
N ALA A 168 -13.89 9.51 -15.18
CA ALA A 168 -12.58 9.97 -15.62
C ALA A 168 -11.60 10.01 -14.44
N PRO A 169 -11.24 8.83 -13.88
CA PRO A 169 -10.37 8.76 -12.72
C PRO A 169 -8.97 9.28 -13.06
N GLN A 170 -8.35 9.96 -12.09
CA GLN A 170 -7.00 10.51 -12.19
C GLN A 170 -6.26 10.35 -10.87
N VAL A 171 -4.95 10.14 -10.95
CA VAL A 171 -4.05 10.24 -9.80
C VAL A 171 -3.27 11.55 -9.89
N SER A 172 -3.13 12.25 -8.77
CA SER A 172 -2.30 13.44 -8.70
C SER A 172 -1.53 13.51 -7.39
N PHE A 173 -0.33 14.06 -7.44
CA PHE A 173 0.53 14.25 -6.27
C PHE A 173 1.49 15.42 -6.49
N TRP A 174 2.01 15.94 -5.38
CA TRP A 174 3.01 16.99 -5.37
C TRP A 174 4.39 16.37 -5.09
N TYR A 175 5.41 16.83 -5.81
CA TYR A 175 6.78 16.33 -5.68
C TYR A 175 7.81 17.46 -5.65
N HIS A 176 8.96 17.18 -5.03
CA HIS A 176 10.09 18.09 -4.93
C HIS A 176 11.41 17.32 -4.98
N MET A 177 12.32 17.70 -5.88
CA MET A 177 13.54 16.94 -6.18
C MET A 177 14.80 17.82 -6.13
N PHE A 178 14.97 18.60 -5.04
CA PHE A 178 16.24 19.31 -4.80
C PHE A 178 17.25 18.41 -4.10
N GLY A 179 18.23 17.92 -4.86
CA GLY A 179 19.36 17.11 -4.39
C GLY A 179 20.18 16.63 -5.58
N ALA A 180 21.51 16.66 -5.46
CA ALA A 180 22.40 16.36 -6.59
C ALA A 180 22.35 14.88 -7.03
N ASP A 181 22.06 13.97 -6.09
CA ASP A 181 22.06 12.53 -6.30
C ASP A 181 20.66 11.96 -6.58
N ILE A 182 19.66 12.81 -6.79
CA ILE A 182 18.30 12.34 -7.12
C ILE A 182 18.30 11.87 -8.58
N GLU A 183 17.95 10.61 -8.82
CA GLU A 183 17.91 10.04 -10.17
C GLU A 183 16.51 10.13 -10.78
N LYS A 184 15.49 9.63 -10.06
CA LYS A 184 14.08 9.65 -10.51
C LYS A 184 13.08 9.41 -9.38
N LEU A 185 11.81 9.68 -9.65
CA LEU A 185 10.67 9.13 -8.91
C LEU A 185 9.77 8.39 -9.91
N GLU A 186 9.53 7.12 -9.68
CA GLU A 186 8.65 6.31 -10.51
C GLU A 186 7.30 6.10 -9.81
N ILE A 187 6.21 6.25 -10.56
CA ILE A 187 4.86 5.90 -10.12
C ILE A 187 4.36 4.71 -10.93
N SER A 188 3.86 3.69 -10.25
CA SER A 188 3.22 2.51 -10.82
C SER A 188 1.84 2.28 -10.23
N ILE A 189 1.01 1.52 -10.93
CA ILE A 189 -0.36 1.15 -10.53
C ILE A 189 -0.56 -0.36 -10.65
N ALA A 190 -1.37 -0.93 -9.76
CA ALA A 190 -1.80 -2.33 -9.81
C ALA A 190 -3.21 -2.47 -9.24
N THR A 191 -3.96 -3.48 -9.70
CA THR A 191 -5.24 -3.91 -9.10
C THR A 191 -5.05 -4.94 -7.99
N ASP A 192 -3.84 -5.52 -7.89
CA ASP A 192 -3.39 -6.41 -6.83
C ASP A 192 -1.94 -6.06 -6.48
N THR A 193 -1.69 -5.66 -5.23
CA THR A 193 -0.36 -5.26 -4.74
C THR A 193 0.64 -6.42 -4.72
N ALA A 194 0.17 -7.67 -4.67
CA ALA A 194 1.00 -8.87 -4.83
C ALA A 194 1.25 -9.26 -6.30
N GLY A 195 0.55 -8.60 -7.23
CA GLY A 195 0.60 -8.85 -8.66
C GLY A 195 1.64 -8.03 -9.41
N VAL A 196 1.36 -7.84 -10.70
CA VAL A 196 2.24 -7.08 -11.61
C VAL A 196 1.90 -5.59 -11.53
N TRP A 197 2.94 -4.78 -11.33
CA TRP A 197 2.86 -3.33 -11.32
C TRP A 197 3.08 -2.78 -12.73
N THR A 198 2.18 -1.91 -13.19
CA THR A 198 2.31 -1.19 -14.46
C THR A 198 2.85 0.21 -14.19
N VAL A 199 3.96 0.58 -14.82
CA VAL A 199 4.53 1.93 -14.68
C VAL A 199 3.61 2.95 -15.35
N ILE A 200 3.20 3.98 -14.61
CA ILE A 200 2.50 5.15 -15.14
C ILE A 200 3.53 6.14 -15.70
N ASP A 201 4.55 6.49 -14.90
CA ASP A 201 5.59 7.43 -15.31
C ASP A 201 6.89 7.25 -14.50
N SER A 202 8.01 7.74 -15.06
CA SER A 202 9.31 7.89 -14.42
C SER A 202 9.74 9.36 -14.50
N ILE A 203 9.53 10.09 -13.43
CA ILE A 203 9.81 11.52 -13.33
C ILE A 203 11.30 11.71 -13.05
N LEU A 204 12.03 12.31 -13.99
CA LEU A 204 13.42 12.73 -13.81
C LEU A 204 13.48 14.15 -13.21
N PRO A 205 14.53 14.52 -12.46
CA PRO A 205 14.72 15.88 -11.96
C PRO A 205 14.71 16.90 -13.12
N PRO A 206 13.71 17.80 -13.18
CA PRO A 206 13.62 18.75 -14.28
C PRO A 206 14.73 19.80 -14.16
N THR A 207 15.52 19.97 -15.22
CA THR A 207 16.63 20.92 -15.24
C THR A 207 16.16 22.34 -14.92
N GLY A 208 16.80 22.99 -13.94
CA GLY A 208 16.50 24.38 -13.56
C GLY A 208 15.22 24.59 -12.74
N THR A 209 14.49 23.53 -12.38
CA THR A 209 13.24 23.65 -11.59
C THR A 209 13.52 23.64 -10.08
N PHE A 210 14.27 22.65 -9.61
CA PHE A 210 14.65 22.53 -8.20
C PHE A 210 16.08 23.02 -8.01
N VAL A 211 16.26 24.32 -7.79
CA VAL A 211 17.59 24.98 -7.67
C VAL A 211 17.96 25.38 -6.24
N SER A 212 17.01 25.28 -5.31
CA SER A 212 17.18 25.53 -3.89
C SER A 212 16.15 24.75 -3.07
N PRO A 213 16.30 24.66 -1.73
CA PRO A 213 15.28 24.05 -0.87
C PRO A 213 13.92 24.76 -0.91
N ASN A 214 13.88 26.03 -1.35
CA ASN A 214 12.66 26.85 -1.45
C ASN A 214 12.02 26.81 -2.84
N SER A 215 12.50 25.96 -3.74
CA SER A 215 11.91 25.83 -5.06
C SER A 215 10.44 25.37 -4.93
N PRO A 216 9.52 25.85 -5.77
CA PRO A 216 8.12 25.47 -5.65
C PRO A 216 7.95 23.97 -5.93
N TRP A 217 7.12 23.32 -5.12
CA TRP A 217 6.61 21.99 -5.41
C TRP A 217 5.98 21.94 -6.81
N GLN A 218 6.14 20.82 -7.50
CA GLN A 218 5.52 20.57 -8.80
C GLN A 218 4.40 19.55 -8.66
N GLN A 219 3.33 19.70 -9.44
CA GLN A 219 2.21 18.77 -9.45
C GLN A 219 2.32 17.83 -10.64
N ALA A 220 2.22 16.53 -10.38
CA ALA A 220 2.02 15.52 -11.41
C ALA A 220 0.55 15.07 -11.41
N ILE A 221 -0.03 14.92 -12.60
CA ILE A 221 -1.43 14.50 -12.80
C ILE A 221 -1.47 13.51 -13.96
N TYR A 222 -2.00 12.32 -13.73
CA TYR A 222 -2.10 11.27 -14.74
C TYR A 222 -3.53 10.73 -14.83
N PRO A 223 -4.12 10.65 -16.04
CA PRO A 223 -5.38 9.95 -16.24
C PRO A 223 -5.15 8.44 -16.08
N ILE A 224 -6.08 7.77 -15.41
CA ILE A 224 -6.06 6.32 -15.20
C ILE A 224 -7.34 5.67 -15.71
N SER A 225 -7.88 6.19 -16.83
CA SER A 225 -9.16 5.80 -17.41
C SER A 225 -9.27 4.31 -17.80
N ASN A 226 -8.16 3.60 -17.89
CA ASN A 226 -8.17 2.15 -18.12
C ASN A 226 -8.59 1.33 -16.89
N TYR A 227 -8.73 1.98 -15.72
CA TYR A 227 -9.07 1.37 -14.43
C TYR A 227 -10.43 1.86 -13.91
N VAL A 228 -11.32 2.33 -14.79
CA VAL A 228 -12.70 2.66 -14.42
C VAL A 228 -13.39 1.42 -13.85
N ASP A 229 -14.11 1.58 -12.75
CA ASP A 229 -14.80 0.52 -12.01
C ASP A 229 -13.87 -0.57 -11.42
N ASP A 230 -12.55 -0.35 -11.42
CA ASP A 230 -11.58 -1.19 -10.71
C ASP A 230 -11.24 -0.64 -9.32
N THR A 231 -10.61 -1.50 -8.51
CA THR A 231 -9.90 -1.10 -7.29
C THR A 231 -8.40 -1.12 -7.55
N VAL A 232 -7.71 -0.02 -7.24
CA VAL A 232 -6.29 0.16 -7.57
C VAL A 232 -5.45 0.58 -6.37
N ALA A 233 -4.16 0.27 -6.40
CA ALA A 233 -3.15 0.83 -5.51
C ALA A 233 -2.02 1.44 -6.35
N PHE A 234 -1.30 2.40 -5.77
CA PHE A 234 -0.15 3.05 -6.38
C PHE A 234 1.12 2.70 -5.64
N LYS A 235 2.23 2.58 -6.37
CA LYS A 235 3.56 2.41 -5.83
C LYS A 235 4.46 3.54 -6.28
N PHE A 236 5.09 4.20 -5.31
CA PHE A 236 6.10 5.23 -5.52
C PHE A 236 7.47 4.62 -5.24
N THR A 237 8.33 4.58 -6.25
CA THR A 237 9.71 4.09 -6.14
C THR A 237 10.65 5.27 -6.29
N ALA A 238 11.40 5.56 -5.24
CA ALA A 238 12.52 6.51 -5.27
C ALA A 238 13.83 5.75 -5.50
#